data_AF-A0A422HFD5-F1
#
_entry.id   AF-A0A422HFD5-F1
#
_cell.length_a   1.000
_cell.length_b   1.000
_cell.length_c   1.000
_cell.angle_alpha   90.00
_cell.angle_beta   90.00
_cell.angle_gamma   90.00
#
_symmetry.space_group_name_H-M   'P 1'
#
loop_
_entity.id
_entity.type
_entity.pdbx_description
1 polymer ?
#
loop_
_entity_poly.entity_id
_entity_poly.type
_entity_poly.pdbx_seq_one_letter_code
_entity_poly.pdbx_strand_id
1 'polypeptide(L)'
;MRKKRSTPQKPKLTYRVNEQIRVPEVRVVFKDGSQQIMKTGEARKIADQEGLDLIEVQPTSQPPVCKMDNYGKLQYKLDKKEKDRKKKTKQTELKELRFHPNTDKHDFDFKAAHLEEFLRKGNRVRATVVFLGRSIIYKDKGFELIERLTERLSTVSNPEGQPRFEGKRLYVYFEPDKKKIEAFERQLAKRKREEENS
;
A
#
# COMPACT_ATOMS: atom_id res chain seq x y z
N MET A 1 -9.08 26.80 8.44
CA MET A 1 -7.96 26.03 7.84
C MET A 1 -7.91 24.64 8.47
N ARG A 2 -8.19 23.57 7.70
CA ARG A 2 -8.26 22.19 8.21
C ARG A 2 -6.83 21.63 8.30
N LYS A 3 -6.26 21.56 9.51
CA LYS A 3 -4.92 20.99 9.76
C LYS A 3 -4.87 19.58 9.15
N LYS A 4 -4.00 19.38 8.15
CA LYS A 4 -3.70 18.04 7.60
C LYS A 4 -3.15 17.19 8.76
N ARG A 5 -3.88 16.14 9.16
CA ARG A 5 -3.41 15.17 10.15
C ARG A 5 -2.13 14.56 9.59
N SER A 6 -0.98 14.86 10.19
CA SER A 6 0.28 14.20 9.87
C SER A 6 0.10 12.71 10.13
N THR A 7 0.35 11.89 9.11
CA THR A 7 0.41 10.44 9.30
C THR A 7 1.51 10.12 10.31
N PRO A 8 1.28 9.22 11.28
CA PRO A 8 2.32 8.81 12.22
C PRO A 8 3.44 8.15 11.41
N GLN A 9 4.58 8.85 11.29
CA GLN A 9 5.79 8.23 10.76
C GLN A 9 6.16 7.10 11.70
N LYS A 10 6.21 5.87 11.18
CA LYS A 10 6.78 4.74 11.92
C LYS A 10 8.17 5.17 12.42
N PRO A 11 8.50 4.97 13.70
CA PRO A 11 9.80 5.36 14.23
C PRO A 11 10.88 4.68 13.38
N LYS A 12 11.82 5.49 12.86
CA LYS A 12 13.00 4.95 12.18
C LYS A 12 13.71 4.07 13.22
N LEU A 13 13.96 2.80 12.90
CA LEU A 13 14.75 1.92 13.77
C LEU A 13 16.15 2.52 13.88
N THR A 14 16.40 3.21 14.99
CA THR A 14 17.72 3.74 15.33
C THR A 14 18.45 2.64 16.10
N TYR A 15 19.47 2.05 15.48
CA TYR A 15 20.35 1.12 16.18
C TYR A 15 21.25 1.90 17.14
N ARG A 16 21.52 1.32 18.32
CA ARG A 16 22.57 1.85 19.20
C ARG A 16 23.92 1.41 18.66
N VAL A 17 24.87 2.33 18.60
CA VAL A 17 26.23 2.07 18.10
C VAL A 17 27.29 2.50 19.10
N ASN A 18 28.38 1.74 19.19
CA ASN A 18 29.60 2.05 19.93
C ASN A 18 29.28 2.50 21.38
N GLU A 19 29.57 3.76 21.71
CA GLU A 19 29.35 4.39 23.02
C GLU A 19 27.89 4.41 23.48
N GLN A 20 26.92 4.27 22.56
CA GLN A 20 25.50 4.23 22.90
C GLN A 20 25.10 2.92 23.60
N ILE A 21 25.92 1.88 23.50
CA ILE A 21 25.66 0.55 24.08
C ILE A 21 26.17 0.54 25.52
N ARG A 22 25.26 0.70 26.49
CA ARG A 22 25.63 0.88 27.92
C ARG A 22 25.64 -0.39 28.76
N VAL A 23 25.28 -1.53 28.18
CA VAL A 23 25.28 -2.81 28.89
C VAL A 23 26.70 -3.30 29.16
N PRO A 24 26.96 -4.06 30.25
CA PRO A 24 28.31 -4.51 30.60
C PRO A 24 28.82 -5.64 29.69
N GLU A 25 27.94 -6.54 29.25
CA GLU A 25 28.27 -7.69 28.42
C GLU A 25 27.37 -7.76 27.18
N VAL A 26 27.95 -8.20 26.07
CA VAL A 26 27.28 -8.34 24.78
C VAL A 26 27.69 -9.64 24.10
N ARG A 27 26.76 -10.22 23.33
CA ARG A 27 27.07 -11.28 22.37
C ARG A 27 27.47 -10.62 21.05
N VAL A 28 28.75 -10.68 20.71
CA VAL A 28 29.30 -10.11 19.48
C VAL A 28 29.22 -11.15 18.36
N VAL A 29 28.73 -10.72 17.20
CA VAL A 29 28.82 -11.44 15.93
C VAL A 29 29.90 -10.76 15.08
N PHE A 30 30.96 -11.50 14.78
CA PHE A 30 32.08 -11.06 13.97
C PHE A 30 31.76 -11.16 12.47
N LYS A 31 32.64 -10.59 11.62
CA LYS A 31 32.47 -10.60 10.15
C LYS A 31 32.48 -12.00 9.53
N ASP A 32 33.25 -12.92 10.11
CA ASP A 32 33.34 -14.32 9.69
C ASP A 32 32.10 -15.15 10.08
N GLY A 33 31.19 -14.56 10.88
CA GLY A 33 29.99 -15.22 11.38
C GLY A 33 30.19 -15.94 12.72
N SER A 34 31.41 -15.94 13.26
CA SER A 34 31.66 -16.44 14.61
C SER A 34 30.97 -15.55 15.65
N GLN A 35 30.68 -16.14 16.82
CA GLN A 35 29.98 -15.44 17.90
C GLN A 35 30.69 -15.68 19.23
N GLN A 36 30.86 -14.60 19.99
CA GLN A 36 31.46 -14.68 21.31
C GLN A 36 30.78 -13.70 22.27
N ILE A 37 30.60 -14.13 23.52
CA ILE A 37 30.15 -13.25 24.60
C ILE A 37 31.39 -12.62 25.24
N MET A 38 31.38 -11.29 25.37
CA MET A 38 32.49 -10.54 25.95
C MET A 38 32.01 -9.24 26.58
N LYS A 39 32.90 -8.56 27.29
CA LYS A 39 32.63 -7.24 27.85
C LYS A 39 32.46 -6.22 26.73
N THR A 40 31.49 -5.32 26.86
CA THR A 40 31.21 -4.29 25.85
C THR A 40 32.43 -3.41 25.55
N GLY A 41 33.25 -3.10 26.56
CA GLY A 41 34.48 -2.34 26.38
C GLY A 41 35.52 -3.07 25.52
N GLU A 42 35.63 -4.40 25.64
CA GLU A 42 36.52 -5.21 24.79
C GLU A 42 35.99 -5.28 23.36
N ALA A 43 34.68 -5.51 23.20
CA ALA A 43 34.01 -5.51 21.91
C ALA A 43 34.21 -4.19 21.13
N ARG A 44 34.14 -3.03 21.82
CA ARG A 44 34.41 -1.73 21.21
C ARG A 44 35.85 -1.59 20.75
N LYS A 45 36.82 -1.99 21.59
CA LYS A 45 38.25 -1.94 21.22
C LYS A 45 38.54 -2.78 19.98
N ILE A 46 37.96 -3.98 19.88
CA ILE A 46 38.13 -4.85 18.71
C ILE A 46 37.50 -4.19 17.47
N ALA A 47 36.30 -3.62 17.60
CA ALA A 47 35.66 -2.90 16.50
C ALA A 47 36.52 -1.71 16.02
N ASP A 48 37.07 -0.92 16.94
CA ASP A 48 37.96 0.21 16.63
C ASP A 48 39.26 -0.25 15.93
N GLN A 49 39.87 -1.34 16.39
CA GLN A 49 41.07 -1.94 15.78
C GLN A 49 40.83 -2.39 14.33
N GLU A 50 39.64 -2.91 14.05
CA GLU A 50 39.24 -3.32 12.70
C GLU A 50 38.66 -2.18 11.84
N GLY A 51 38.54 -0.96 12.39
CA GLY A 51 37.90 0.17 11.72
C GLY A 51 36.40 -0.06 11.43
N LEU A 52 35.71 -0.76 12.33
CA LEU A 52 34.30 -1.10 12.27
C LEU A 52 33.52 -0.47 13.42
N ASP A 53 32.19 -0.51 13.31
CA ASP A 53 31.29 -0.11 14.37
C ASP A 53 30.74 -1.35 15.09
N LEU A 54 30.59 -1.26 16.41
CA LEU A 54 29.82 -2.19 17.21
C LEU A 54 28.34 -1.76 17.18
N ILE A 55 27.49 -2.53 16.49
CA ILE A 55 26.09 -2.17 16.25
C ILE A 55 25.18 -3.13 17.03
N GLU A 56 24.35 -2.62 17.94
CA GLU A 56 23.37 -3.42 18.69
C GLU A 56 22.19 -3.80 17.80
N VAL A 57 22.18 -5.03 17.26
CA VAL A 57 21.15 -5.51 16.31
C VAL A 57 19.93 -6.12 17.01
N GLN A 58 20.10 -6.71 18.19
CA GLN A 58 19.00 -7.26 18.99
C GLN A 58 19.14 -6.85 20.46
N PRO A 59 18.46 -5.76 20.88
CA PRO A 59 18.54 -5.27 22.25
C PRO A 59 17.76 -6.13 23.26
N THR A 60 16.82 -6.97 22.80
CA THR A 60 15.93 -7.76 23.67
C THR A 60 16.55 -9.06 24.16
N SER A 61 17.69 -9.46 23.61
CA SER A 61 18.39 -10.71 23.96
C SER A 61 19.22 -10.53 25.24
N GLN A 62 19.43 -11.61 25.99
CA GLN A 62 20.31 -11.63 27.17
C GLN A 62 21.47 -12.63 26.93
N PRO A 63 22.73 -12.16 26.81
CA PRO A 63 23.15 -10.76 26.62
C PRO A 63 22.71 -10.19 25.24
N PRO A 64 22.59 -8.85 25.09
CA PRO A 64 22.22 -8.22 23.82
C PRO A 64 23.14 -8.62 22.67
N VAL A 65 22.58 -8.76 21.46
CA VAL A 65 23.36 -9.17 20.29
C VAL A 65 23.86 -7.93 19.57
N CYS A 66 25.17 -7.81 19.47
CA CYS A 66 25.88 -6.79 18.72
C CYS A 66 26.57 -7.40 17.51
N LYS A 67 26.61 -6.67 16.40
CA LYS A 67 27.31 -7.07 15.18
C LYS A 67 28.42 -6.07 14.91
N MET A 68 29.60 -6.56 14.55
CA MET A 68 30.70 -5.73 14.04
C MET A 68 30.53 -5.52 12.54
N ASP A 69 30.20 -4.30 12.13
CA ASP A 69 30.02 -3.93 10.72
C ASP A 69 30.15 -2.41 10.57
N ASN A 70 30.16 -1.89 9.34
CA ASN A 70 30.13 -0.45 9.12
C ASN A 70 28.68 0.07 9.19
N TYR A 71 28.41 0.99 10.13
CA TYR A 71 27.07 1.52 10.37
C TYR A 71 26.51 2.27 9.16
N GLY A 72 27.33 3.07 8.48
CA GLY A 72 26.93 3.81 7.28
C GLY A 72 26.48 2.89 6.14
N LYS A 73 27.23 1.81 5.88
CA LYS A 73 26.86 0.79 4.89
C LYS A 73 25.58 0.06 5.27
N LEU A 74 25.37 -0.24 6.55
CA LEU A 74 24.14 -0.86 7.04
C LEU A 74 22.92 0.06 6.83
N GLN A 75 23.03 1.33 7.22
CA GLN A 75 21.97 2.33 7.00
C GLN A 75 21.62 2.46 5.51
N TYR A 76 22.62 2.53 4.64
CA TYR A 76 22.39 2.58 3.19
C TYR A 76 21.65 1.34 2.69
N LYS A 77 22.03 0.13 3.11
CA LYS A 77 21.36 -1.13 2.72
C LYS A 77 19.90 -1.15 3.19
N LEU A 78 19.64 -0.72 4.43
CA LEU A 78 18.30 -0.64 4.98
C LEU A 78 17.45 0.39 4.23
N ASP A 79 17.97 1.59 4.00
CA ASP A 79 17.28 2.65 3.27
C ASP A 79 17.01 2.23 1.81
N LYS A 80 17.96 1.54 1.17
CA LYS A 80 17.78 0.98 -0.19
C LYS A 80 16.69 -0.10 -0.19
N LYS A 81 16.73 -1.05 0.74
CA LYS A 81 15.70 -2.10 0.88
C LYS A 81 14.32 -1.50 1.15
N GLU A 82 14.23 -0.47 1.99
CA GLU A 82 13.00 0.25 2.27
C GLU A 82 12.47 1.00 1.04
N LYS A 83 13.36 1.68 0.29
CA LYS A 83 13.00 2.33 -0.98
C LYS A 83 12.51 1.32 -2.01
N ASP A 84 13.21 0.19 -2.16
CA ASP A 84 12.83 -0.87 -3.10
C ASP A 84 11.50 -1.51 -2.69
N ARG A 85 11.27 -1.73 -1.40
CA ARG A 85 9.97 -2.19 -0.88
C ARG A 85 8.85 -1.19 -1.19
N LYS A 86 9.08 0.10 -0.94
CA LYS A 86 8.10 1.16 -1.24
C LYS A 86 7.81 1.28 -2.74
N LYS A 87 8.82 1.11 -3.60
CA LYS A 87 8.65 1.10 -5.07
C LYS A 87 7.85 -0.11 -5.54
N LYS A 88 8.08 -1.29 -4.94
CA LYS A 88 7.37 -2.53 -5.29
C LYS A 88 5.92 -2.54 -4.81
N THR A 89 5.62 -1.90 -3.69
CA THR A 89 4.23 -1.73 -3.24
C THR A 89 3.49 -0.79 -4.19
N LYS A 90 2.64 -1.34 -5.05
CA LYS A 90 1.72 -0.55 -5.88
C LYS A 90 0.86 0.32 -4.97
N GLN A 91 0.97 1.64 -5.09
CA GLN A 91 0.10 2.55 -4.34
C GLN A 91 -1.31 2.42 -4.89
N THR A 92 -2.22 1.90 -4.06
CA THR A 92 -3.65 1.85 -4.38
C THR A 92 -4.23 3.23 -4.15
N GLU A 93 -4.54 3.93 -5.23
CA GLU A 93 -5.16 5.25 -5.15
C GLU A 93 -6.69 5.12 -5.14
N LEU A 94 -7.37 6.08 -4.50
CA LEU A 94 -8.82 6.22 -4.61
C LEU A 94 -9.14 7.08 -5.84
N LYS A 95 -9.78 6.50 -6.86
CA LYS A 95 -10.25 7.22 -8.05
C LYS A 95 -11.74 7.49 -7.92
N GLU A 96 -12.17 8.73 -8.17
CA GLU A 96 -13.58 9.12 -8.08
C GLU A 96 -14.11 9.48 -9.48
N LEU A 97 -15.28 8.95 -9.84
CA LEU A 97 -16.02 9.36 -11.03
C LEU A 97 -17.43 9.81 -10.63
N ARG A 98 -17.90 10.84 -11.35
CA ARG A 98 -19.18 11.50 -11.08
C ARG A 98 -20.18 11.28 -12.20
N PHE A 99 -21.39 10.95 -11.80
CA PHE A 99 -22.54 10.74 -12.65
C PHE A 99 -23.61 11.79 -12.34
N HIS A 100 -24.45 12.09 -13.32
CA HIS A 100 -25.66 12.88 -13.12
C HIS A 100 -26.86 11.93 -13.17
N PRO A 101 -27.97 12.18 -12.45
CA PRO A 101 -29.18 11.35 -12.53
C PRO A 101 -29.80 11.25 -13.94
N ASN A 102 -29.41 12.13 -14.86
CA ASN A 102 -29.85 12.14 -16.26
C ASN A 102 -28.70 11.79 -17.23
N THR A 103 -27.66 11.09 -16.76
CA THR A 103 -26.56 10.62 -17.61
C THR A 103 -27.13 9.73 -18.74
N ASP A 104 -26.73 10.02 -19.97
CA ASP A 104 -27.11 9.22 -21.13
C ASP A 104 -26.36 7.87 -21.17
N LYS A 105 -26.82 6.96 -22.03
CA LYS A 105 -26.24 5.61 -22.14
C LYS A 105 -24.77 5.63 -22.54
N HIS A 106 -24.37 6.51 -23.45
CA HIS A 106 -23.01 6.57 -23.95
C HIS A 106 -22.04 7.12 -22.88
N ASP A 107 -22.41 8.20 -22.18
CA ASP A 107 -21.65 8.74 -21.05
C ASP A 107 -21.55 7.72 -19.90
N PHE A 108 -22.62 6.98 -19.62
CA PHE A 108 -22.60 5.89 -18.64
C PHE A 108 -21.58 4.81 -19.02
N ASP A 109 -21.67 4.27 -20.24
CA ASP A 109 -20.83 3.16 -20.68
C ASP A 109 -19.34 3.57 -20.71
N PHE A 110 -19.03 4.81 -21.12
CA PHE A 110 -17.69 5.37 -21.09
C PHE A 110 -17.13 5.46 -19.67
N LYS A 111 -17.89 6.01 -18.72
CA LYS A 111 -17.46 6.13 -17.31
C LYS A 111 -17.37 4.78 -16.61
N ALA A 112 -18.27 3.85 -16.91
CA ALA A 112 -18.23 2.49 -16.37
C ALA A 112 -16.96 1.76 -16.85
N ALA A 113 -16.59 1.88 -18.12
CA ALA A 113 -15.35 1.32 -18.65
C ALA A 113 -14.10 1.91 -17.97
N HIS A 114 -14.08 3.21 -17.69
CA HIS A 114 -12.98 3.83 -16.94
C HIS A 114 -12.88 3.32 -15.50
N LEU A 115 -14.01 3.14 -14.81
CA LEU A 115 -14.04 2.56 -13.47
C LEU A 115 -13.53 1.11 -13.48
N GLU A 116 -13.93 0.32 -14.48
CA GLU A 116 -13.43 -1.04 -14.71
C GLU A 116 -11.92 -1.06 -14.92
N GLU A 117 -11.38 -0.15 -15.73
CA GLU A 117 -9.94 -0.03 -15.97
C GLU A 117 -9.18 0.35 -14.69
N PHE A 118 -9.71 1.28 -13.88
CA PHE A 118 -9.10 1.64 -12.61
C PHE A 118 -9.07 0.47 -11.63
N LEU A 119 -10.16 -0.30 -11.56
CA LEU A 119 -10.26 -1.51 -10.75
C LEU A 119 -9.28 -2.59 -11.21
N ARG A 120 -9.15 -2.83 -12.52
CA ARG A 120 -8.14 -3.75 -13.10
C ARG A 120 -6.71 -3.30 -12.80
N LYS A 121 -6.47 -1.99 -12.77
CA LYS A 121 -5.20 -1.42 -12.30
C LYS A 121 -5.01 -1.54 -10.78
N GLY A 122 -5.95 -2.10 -10.04
CA GLY A 122 -5.86 -2.32 -8.59
C GLY A 122 -6.14 -1.08 -7.76
N ASN A 123 -6.77 -0.05 -8.34
CA ASN A 123 -7.21 1.13 -7.60
C ASN A 123 -8.57 0.88 -6.97
N ARG A 124 -8.81 1.52 -5.83
CA ARG A 124 -10.15 1.59 -5.24
C ARG A 124 -10.91 2.70 -5.95
N VAL A 125 -12.20 2.51 -6.21
CA VAL A 125 -12.99 3.51 -6.93
C VAL A 125 -14.19 3.97 -6.11
N ARG A 126 -14.54 5.24 -6.25
CA ARG A 126 -15.75 5.86 -5.68
C ARG A 126 -16.63 6.32 -6.83
N ALA A 127 -17.77 5.69 -7.01
CA ALA A 127 -18.80 6.18 -7.92
C ALA A 127 -19.71 7.14 -7.15
N THR A 128 -19.95 8.35 -7.69
CA THR A 128 -20.79 9.35 -7.05
C THR A 128 -21.83 9.89 -8.02
N VAL A 129 -23.12 9.76 -7.71
CA VAL A 129 -24.20 10.46 -8.39
C VAL A 129 -24.44 11.80 -7.70
N VAL A 130 -24.32 12.89 -8.44
CA VAL A 130 -24.49 14.25 -7.93
C VAL A 130 -25.87 14.77 -8.32
N PHE A 131 -26.65 15.20 -7.33
CA PHE A 131 -27.96 15.83 -7.55
C PHE A 131 -27.83 17.36 -7.45
N LEU A 132 -27.89 18.05 -8.58
CA LEU A 132 -27.89 19.52 -8.65
C LEU A 132 -29.29 20.11 -8.43
N GLY A 133 -29.39 21.18 -7.62
CA GLY A 133 -30.65 21.91 -7.42
C GLY A 133 -31.77 21.06 -6.81
N ARG A 134 -32.90 20.96 -7.53
CA ARG A 134 -34.09 20.17 -7.19
C ARG A 134 -34.04 18.73 -7.72
N SER A 135 -32.97 18.31 -8.39
CA SER A 135 -32.88 16.96 -8.96
C SER A 135 -32.82 15.82 -7.92
N ILE A 136 -32.74 16.14 -6.62
CA ILE A 136 -32.85 15.17 -5.53
C ILE A 136 -34.17 14.37 -5.59
N ILE A 137 -35.21 14.92 -6.24
CA ILE A 137 -36.47 14.20 -6.51
C ILE A 137 -36.25 12.93 -7.36
N TYR A 138 -35.20 12.90 -8.17
CA TYR A 138 -34.82 11.76 -9.01
C TYR A 138 -33.84 10.81 -8.30
N LYS A 139 -33.91 10.73 -6.96
CA LYS A 139 -33.08 9.82 -6.17
C LYS A 139 -33.17 8.37 -6.66
N ASP A 140 -34.36 7.94 -7.08
CA ASP A 140 -34.61 6.57 -7.54
C ASP A 140 -33.80 6.24 -8.80
N LYS A 141 -33.74 7.18 -9.76
CA LYS A 141 -32.85 7.06 -10.95
C LYS A 141 -31.37 6.98 -10.57
N GLY A 142 -30.97 7.67 -9.51
CA GLY A 142 -29.60 7.60 -9.01
C GLY A 142 -29.26 6.23 -8.41
N PHE A 143 -30.20 5.60 -7.71
CA PHE A 143 -30.05 4.23 -7.20
C PHE A 143 -29.98 3.23 -8.35
N GLU A 144 -30.89 3.33 -9.32
CA GLU A 144 -30.91 2.48 -10.52
C GLU A 144 -29.59 2.57 -11.30
N LEU A 145 -29.02 3.77 -11.44
CA LEU A 145 -27.73 3.97 -12.09
C LEU A 145 -26.61 3.24 -11.34
N ILE A 146 -26.59 3.31 -10.01
CA ILE A 146 -25.58 2.60 -9.20
C ILE A 146 -25.77 1.09 -9.24
N GLU A 147 -27.00 0.61 -9.25
CA GLU A 147 -27.31 -0.82 -9.39
C GLU A 147 -26.80 -1.36 -10.73
N ARG A 148 -27.14 -0.69 -11.83
CA ARG A 148 -26.62 -1.02 -13.17
C ARG A 148 -25.08 -0.97 -13.22
N LEU A 149 -24.46 -0.02 -12.54
CA LEU A 149 -23.01 0.07 -12.44
C LEU A 149 -22.41 -1.10 -11.65
N THR A 150 -23.08 -1.51 -10.57
CA THR A 150 -22.66 -2.64 -9.72
C THR A 150 -22.71 -3.94 -10.50
N GLU A 151 -23.76 -4.17 -11.27
CA GLU A 151 -23.86 -5.32 -12.17
C GLU A 151 -22.75 -5.32 -13.21
N ARG A 152 -22.50 -4.16 -13.86
CA ARG A 152 -21.44 -4.02 -14.87
C ARG A 152 -20.05 -4.31 -14.32
N LEU A 153 -19.76 -3.89 -13.09
CA LEU A 153 -18.45 -4.05 -12.46
C LEU A 153 -18.29 -5.36 -11.67
N SER A 154 -19.35 -6.16 -11.55
CA SER A 154 -19.37 -7.41 -10.78
C SER A 154 -18.32 -8.44 -11.23
N THR A 155 -17.83 -8.33 -12.46
CA THR A 155 -16.78 -9.17 -13.07
C THR A 155 -15.37 -8.83 -12.60
N VAL A 156 -15.15 -7.66 -12.01
CA VAL A 156 -13.82 -7.17 -11.59
C VAL A 156 -13.78 -6.66 -10.14
N SER A 157 -14.93 -6.38 -9.53
CA SER A 157 -15.01 -5.82 -8.17
C SER A 157 -16.19 -6.33 -7.37
N ASN A 158 -16.18 -6.01 -6.08
CA ASN A 158 -17.32 -6.13 -5.17
C ASN A 158 -17.63 -4.74 -4.59
N PRO A 159 -18.92 -4.36 -4.46
CA PRO A 159 -19.30 -3.13 -3.80
C PRO A 159 -18.96 -3.20 -2.31
N GLU A 160 -18.38 -2.13 -1.78
CA GLU A 160 -18.05 -2.00 -0.37
C GLU A 160 -19.25 -1.40 0.37
N GLY A 161 -20.25 -2.25 0.57
CA GLY A 161 -21.52 -1.91 1.22
C GLY A 161 -22.55 -1.28 0.28
N GLN A 162 -23.67 -0.86 0.87
CA GLN A 162 -24.79 -0.27 0.15
C GLN A 162 -24.52 1.20 -0.22
N PRO A 163 -25.16 1.73 -1.28
CA PRO A 163 -25.06 3.14 -1.66
C PRO A 163 -25.55 4.06 -0.53
N ARG A 164 -24.80 5.14 -0.24
CA ARG A 164 -25.10 6.08 0.86
C ARG A 164 -25.19 7.51 0.37
N PHE A 165 -26.07 8.28 1.01
CA PHE A 165 -26.14 9.72 0.78
C PHE A 165 -25.14 10.49 1.64
N GLU A 166 -24.48 11.47 1.03
CA GLU A 166 -23.72 12.54 1.69
C GLU A 166 -24.26 13.87 1.15
N GLY A 167 -25.24 14.44 1.85
CA GLY A 167 -25.98 15.62 1.39
C GLY A 167 -26.73 15.35 0.09
N LYS A 168 -26.41 16.11 -0.96
CA LYS A 168 -27.01 15.94 -2.32
C LYS A 168 -26.20 15.02 -3.23
N ARG A 169 -25.49 14.05 -2.66
CA ARG A 169 -24.65 13.10 -3.41
C ARG A 169 -24.95 11.69 -2.93
N LEU A 170 -25.22 10.78 -3.85
CA LEU A 170 -25.29 9.34 -3.57
C LEU A 170 -23.97 8.73 -4.01
N TYR A 171 -23.31 7.95 -3.17
CA TYR A 171 -22.04 7.33 -3.54
C TYR A 171 -21.95 5.88 -3.08
N VAL A 172 -21.09 5.13 -3.77
CA VAL A 172 -20.70 3.77 -3.40
C VAL A 172 -19.21 3.59 -3.70
N TYR A 173 -18.56 2.75 -2.91
CA TYR A 173 -17.16 2.36 -3.12
C TYR A 173 -17.10 0.97 -3.73
N PHE A 174 -16.11 0.74 -4.58
CA PHE A 174 -15.80 -0.58 -5.11
C PHE A 174 -14.34 -0.90 -4.87
N GLU A 175 -14.09 -2.10 -4.37
CA GLU A 175 -12.74 -2.61 -4.16
C GLU A 175 -12.34 -3.61 -5.26
N PRO A 176 -11.11 -3.53 -5.76
CA PRO A 176 -10.63 -4.43 -6.80
C PRO A 176 -10.51 -5.85 -6.25
N ASP A 177 -11.17 -6.81 -6.89
CA ASP A 177 -11.07 -8.22 -6.53
C ASP A 177 -10.06 -8.91 -7.46
N LYS A 178 -8.88 -9.22 -6.92
CA LYS A 178 -7.78 -9.80 -7.69
C LYS A 178 -8.17 -11.08 -8.43
N LYS A 179 -8.97 -11.96 -7.80
CA LYS A 179 -9.36 -13.24 -8.40
C LYS A 179 -10.28 -13.01 -9.60
N LYS A 180 -11.24 -12.09 -9.44
CA LYS A 180 -12.18 -11.70 -10.49
C LYS A 180 -11.47 -11.01 -11.66
N ILE A 181 -10.54 -10.10 -11.36
CA ILE A 181 -9.72 -9.42 -12.37
C ILE A 181 -8.90 -10.43 -13.19
N GLU A 182 -8.21 -11.38 -12.53
CA GLU A 182 -7.44 -12.42 -13.23
C GLU A 182 -8.31 -13.30 -14.14
N ALA A 183 -9.50 -13.70 -13.65
CA ALA A 183 -10.45 -14.46 -14.45
C ALA A 183 -10.94 -13.67 -15.68
N PHE A 184 -11.27 -12.39 -15.48
CA PHE A 184 -11.72 -11.49 -16.54
C PHE A 184 -10.63 -11.27 -17.61
N GLU A 185 -9.38 -11.04 -17.20
CA GLU A 185 -8.26 -10.88 -18.14
C GLU A 185 -7.96 -12.16 -18.93
N ARG A 186 -8.09 -13.33 -18.29
CA ARG A 186 -7.98 -14.63 -18.98
C ARG A 186 -9.08 -14.81 -20.03
N GLN A 187 -10.31 -14.38 -19.73
CA GLN A 187 -11.41 -14.44 -20.69
C GLN A 187 -11.20 -13.46 -21.86
N LEU A 188 -10.77 -12.23 -21.60
CA LEU A 188 -10.43 -11.26 -22.63
C LEU A 188 -9.30 -11.76 -23.56
N ALA A 189 -8.27 -12.37 -22.98
CA ALA A 189 -7.15 -12.93 -23.76
C ALA A 189 -7.58 -14.09 -24.65
N LYS A 190 -8.53 -14.91 -24.20
CA LYS A 190 -9.12 -15.99 -25.03
C LYS A 190 -9.91 -15.42 -26.20
N ARG A 191 -10.80 -14.45 -25.96
CA ARG A 191 -11.62 -13.81 -27.00
C ARG A 191 -10.76 -13.17 -28.10
N LYS A 192 -9.70 -12.44 -27.71
CA LYS A 192 -8.77 -11.85 -28.69
C LYS A 192 -8.09 -12.88 -29.59
N ARG A 193 -7.69 -14.02 -29.02
CA ARG A 193 -7.08 -15.11 -29.80
C ARG A 193 -8.07 -15.81 -30.73
N GLU A 194 -9.35 -15.85 -30.37
CA GLU A 194 -10.41 -16.40 -31.23
C GLU A 194 -10.73 -15.44 -32.38
N GLU A 195 -10.76 -14.13 -32.12
CA GLU A 195 -10.95 -13.09 -33.15
C GLU A 195 -9.77 -12.97 -34.12
N GLU A 196 -8.53 -13.14 -33.66
CA GLU A 196 -7.33 -13.12 -34.52
C GLU A 196 -7.18 -14.38 -35.39
N ASN A 197 -7.86 -15.48 -35.02
CA ASN A 197 -7.83 -16.75 -35.74
C ASN A 197 -9.08 -16.98 -36.62
N SER A 198 -9.98 -15.99 -36.70
CA SER A 198 -11.19 -15.99 -37.54
C SER A 198 -11.08 -14.96 -38.67
#